data_AF-A0A8T7JPR7-F1
#
_entry.id   AF-A0A8T7JPR7-F1
#
_cell.length_a   1.000
_cell.length_b   1.000
_cell.length_c   1.000
_cell.angle_alpha   90.00
_cell.angle_beta   90.00
_cell.angle_gamma   90.00
#
_symmetry.space_group_name_H-M   'P 1'
#
loop_
_entity.id
_entity.type
_entity.pdbx_description
1 polymer ?
#
loop_
_entity_poly.entity_id
_entity_poly.type
_entity_poly.pdbx_seq_one_letter_code
_entity_poly.pdbx_strand_id
1 'polypeptide(L)'
;MDNTYPIASRKRRIAALLVDSWWFGLLTTLIVFWAIEVSALSLDDLYLSSSYSLFTVAPLLSFFIFMCKDAYQGMSPGKRLLGIRVLNKNLEPVTPWQTLVRNLTLPFWPLDFLAMILSSKKRRLGDYLANTQVVRDTQINSEQRLIVAGLMVAFYMFTPNLPALSVSPDAMLQWPQMMIKRSGAYEYAEQQVRVHSGIEQFIGVIQDIEVGGNSQINMVNQHGHAQFELNVIGEKDSLPVFVTLDRENGQWQLVSLNYEHIDK
;
A
#
# COMPACT_ATOMS: atom_id res chain seq x y z
N MET A 1 -4.23 -26.48 39.94
CA MET A 1 -3.65 -26.84 38.63
C MET A 1 -2.58 -25.82 38.33
N ASP A 2 -1.32 -26.22 38.41
CA ASP A 2 -0.18 -25.33 38.19
C ASP A 2 -0.08 -25.09 36.68
N ASN A 3 -0.56 -23.93 36.20
CA ASN A 3 -0.63 -23.58 34.78
C ASN A 3 0.78 -23.28 34.24
N THR A 4 1.59 -24.33 34.11
CA THR A 4 2.89 -24.26 33.45
C THR A 4 2.66 -24.25 31.95
N TYR A 5 2.50 -23.05 31.39
CA TYR A 5 2.42 -22.88 29.95
C TYR A 5 3.76 -23.24 29.28
N PRO A 6 3.82 -24.25 28.39
CA PRO A 6 5.07 -24.62 27.75
C PRO A 6 5.51 -23.54 26.76
N ILE A 7 6.82 -23.26 26.72
CA ILE A 7 7.39 -22.24 25.83
C ILE A 7 7.15 -22.63 24.36
N ALA A 8 6.69 -21.67 23.56
CA ALA A 8 6.42 -21.90 22.15
C ALA A 8 7.71 -22.20 21.36
N SER A 9 7.60 -23.06 20.33
CA SER A 9 8.74 -23.35 19.45
C SER A 9 9.04 -22.19 18.50
N ARG A 10 10.31 -22.01 18.12
CA ARG A 10 10.76 -20.98 17.16
C ARG A 10 9.96 -21.03 15.85
N LYS A 11 9.73 -22.25 15.32
CA LYS A 11 8.95 -22.48 14.09
C LYS A 11 7.54 -21.90 14.16
N ARG A 12 6.81 -22.12 15.26
CA ARG A 12 5.46 -21.56 15.44
C ARG A 12 5.47 -20.04 15.56
N ARG A 13 6.49 -19.48 16.19
CA ARG A 13 6.64 -18.02 16.29
C ARG A 13 6.87 -17.38 14.93
N ILE A 14 7.74 -17.97 14.11
CA ILE A 14 8.02 -17.50 12.75
C ILE A 14 6.79 -17.66 11.87
N ALA A 15 6.14 -18.83 11.89
CA ALA A 15 4.91 -19.05 11.14
C ALA A 15 3.80 -18.07 11.54
N ALA A 16 3.67 -17.73 12.83
CA ALA A 16 2.69 -16.74 13.28
C ALA A 16 2.99 -15.36 12.71
N LEU A 17 4.27 -14.97 12.69
CA LEU A 17 4.71 -13.71 12.12
C LEU A 17 4.42 -13.65 10.62
N LEU A 18 4.71 -14.71 9.87
CA LEU A 18 4.44 -14.78 8.42
C LEU A 18 2.94 -14.66 8.13
N VAL A 19 2.11 -15.39 8.88
CA VAL A 19 0.65 -15.33 8.74
C VAL A 19 0.13 -13.94 9.08
N ASP A 20 0.62 -13.33 10.16
CA ASP A 20 0.24 -11.96 10.52
C ASP A 20 0.69 -10.96 9.45
N SER A 21 1.92 -11.06 8.95
CA SER A 21 2.44 -10.16 7.90
C SER A 21 1.63 -10.27 6.61
N TRP A 22 1.28 -11.48 6.19
CA TRP A 22 0.42 -11.69 5.02
C TRP A 22 -0.98 -11.13 5.25
N TRP A 23 -1.59 -11.41 6.40
CA TRP A 23 -2.94 -10.96 6.73
C TRP A 23 -3.07 -9.44 6.81
N PHE A 24 -2.19 -8.77 7.54
CA PHE A 24 -2.20 -7.31 7.66
C PHE A 24 -1.78 -6.64 6.34
N GLY A 25 -0.86 -7.24 5.58
CA GLY A 25 -0.53 -6.78 4.23
C GLY A 25 -1.75 -6.78 3.31
N LEU A 26 -2.52 -7.88 3.29
CA LEU A 26 -3.77 -7.98 2.55
C LEU A 26 -4.78 -6.89 2.96
N LEU A 27 -5.00 -6.71 4.27
CA LEU A 27 -5.87 -5.66 4.81
C LEU A 27 -5.46 -4.28 4.30
N THR A 28 -4.16 -3.95 4.36
CA THR A 28 -3.64 -2.67 3.87
C THR A 28 -3.88 -2.49 2.38
N THR A 29 -3.58 -3.52 1.57
CA THR A 29 -3.80 -3.42 0.11
C THR A 29 -5.26 -3.22 -0.25
N LEU A 30 -6.19 -3.85 0.47
CA LEU A 30 -7.61 -3.65 0.24
C LEU A 30 -8.10 -2.28 0.66
N ILE A 31 -7.64 -1.77 1.80
CA ILE A 31 -7.99 -0.42 2.25
C ILE A 31 -7.51 0.62 1.21
N VAL A 32 -6.28 0.47 0.70
CA VAL A 32 -5.74 1.37 -0.34
C VAL A 32 -6.53 1.23 -1.64
N PHE A 33 -6.81 0.01 -2.09
CA PHE A 33 -7.59 -0.23 -3.31
C PHE A 33 -8.97 0.42 -3.25
N TRP A 34 -9.74 0.15 -2.19
CA TRP A 34 -11.08 0.73 -2.03
C TRP A 34 -11.04 2.25 -1.88
N ALA A 35 -10.01 2.81 -1.23
CA ALA A 35 -9.82 4.24 -1.15
C ALA A 35 -9.62 4.89 -2.53
N ILE A 36 -8.87 4.23 -3.41
CA ILE A 36 -8.66 4.67 -4.81
C ILE A 36 -9.98 4.59 -5.58
N GLU A 37 -10.68 3.46 -5.55
CA GLU A 37 -11.94 3.29 -6.28
C GLU A 37 -12.99 4.32 -5.85
N VAL A 38 -13.11 4.59 -4.54
CA VAL A 38 -14.01 5.64 -4.03
C VAL A 38 -13.59 7.02 -4.54
N SER A 39 -12.29 7.34 -4.57
CA SER A 39 -11.80 8.61 -5.12
C SER A 39 -11.99 8.73 -6.63
N ALA A 40 -11.98 7.62 -7.37
CA ALA A 40 -12.19 7.61 -8.81
C ALA A 40 -13.67 7.82 -9.20
N LEU A 41 -14.60 7.54 -8.29
CA LEU A 41 -16.03 7.82 -8.49
C LEU A 41 -16.38 9.30 -8.29
N SER A 42 -15.53 10.09 -7.63
CA SER A 42 -15.69 11.54 -7.51
C SER A 42 -15.07 12.27 -8.70
N LEU A 43 -15.90 12.97 -9.49
CA LEU A 43 -15.50 13.74 -10.68
C LEU A 43 -14.74 15.05 -10.37
N ASP A 44 -14.36 15.29 -9.11
CA ASP A 44 -13.72 16.53 -8.67
C ASP A 44 -12.22 16.33 -8.45
N ASP A 45 -11.40 17.08 -9.19
CA ASP A 45 -9.93 17.05 -9.12
C ASP A 45 -9.36 17.36 -7.70
N LEU A 46 -10.16 17.98 -6.81
CA LEU A 46 -9.81 18.19 -5.39
C LEU A 46 -9.67 16.87 -4.60
N TYR A 47 -10.38 15.81 -5.04
CA TYR A 47 -10.28 14.48 -4.45
C TYR A 47 -9.04 13.72 -4.96
N LEU A 48 -8.55 14.03 -6.17
CA LEU A 48 -7.32 13.47 -6.72
C LEU A 48 -6.09 13.94 -5.92
N SER A 49 -5.99 15.21 -5.52
CA SER A 49 -4.88 15.67 -4.66
C SER A 49 -4.92 15.04 -3.26
N SER A 50 -6.12 14.84 -2.72
CA SER A 50 -6.35 14.12 -1.45
C SER A 50 -5.99 12.63 -1.56
N SER A 51 -6.15 12.01 -2.73
CA SER A 51 -5.79 10.60 -2.95
C SER A 51 -4.30 10.32 -2.75
N TYR A 52 -3.40 11.24 -3.13
CA TYR A 52 -1.95 11.13 -2.89
C TYR A 52 -1.59 11.06 -1.39
N SER A 53 -2.33 11.77 -0.53
CA SER A 53 -2.13 11.70 0.92
C SER A 53 -2.52 10.33 1.50
N LEU A 54 -3.51 9.66 0.92
CA LEU A 54 -3.94 8.32 1.36
C LEU A 54 -2.87 7.25 1.11
N PHE A 55 -2.05 7.40 0.04
CA PHE A 55 -0.92 6.50 -0.22
C PHE A 55 0.20 6.59 0.82
N THR A 56 0.32 7.72 1.53
CA THR A 56 1.31 7.85 2.61
C THR A 56 0.72 7.49 3.97
N VAL A 57 -0.50 7.94 4.24
CA VAL A 57 -1.16 7.77 5.54
C VAL A 57 -1.63 6.33 5.76
N ALA A 58 -2.21 5.66 4.75
CA ALA A 58 -2.78 4.33 4.92
C ALA A 58 -1.74 3.23 5.25
N PRO A 59 -0.55 3.19 4.59
CA PRO A 59 0.50 2.26 4.98
C PRO A 59 1.08 2.55 6.37
N LEU A 60 1.25 3.83 6.74
CA LEU A 60 1.73 4.23 8.07
C LEU A 60 0.76 3.80 9.17
N LEU A 61 -0.54 4.06 8.97
CA LEU A 61 -1.58 3.66 9.90
C LEU A 61 -1.66 2.13 10.00
N SER A 62 -1.57 1.43 8.88
CA SER A 62 -1.54 -0.03 8.85
C SER A 62 -0.35 -0.61 9.58
N PHE A 63 0.84 -0.02 9.39
CA PHE A 63 2.05 -0.41 10.11
C PHE A 63 1.88 -0.18 11.62
N PHE A 64 1.28 0.92 12.04
CA PHE A 64 0.97 1.18 13.44
C PHE A 64 -0.03 0.15 14.01
N ILE A 65 -1.08 -0.19 13.28
CA ILE A 65 -2.03 -1.25 13.67
C ILE A 65 -1.30 -2.61 13.78
N PHE A 66 -0.38 -2.90 12.87
CA PHE A 66 0.45 -4.10 12.91
C PHE A 66 1.36 -4.13 14.15
N MET A 67 1.92 -3.00 14.57
CA MET A 67 2.65 -2.89 15.85
C MET A 67 1.74 -3.20 17.05
N CYS A 68 0.44 -2.97 16.94
CA CYS A 68 -0.56 -3.27 17.97
C CYS A 68 -1.25 -4.64 17.82
N LYS A 69 -0.84 -5.48 16.86
CA LYS A 69 -1.56 -6.72 16.49
C LYS A 69 -1.79 -7.73 17.63
N ASP A 70 -1.00 -7.64 18.70
CA ASP A 70 -1.09 -8.54 19.86
C ASP A 70 -1.75 -7.89 21.09
N ALA A 71 -2.28 -6.67 20.97
CA ALA A 71 -2.79 -5.90 22.10
C ALA A 71 -4.00 -6.56 22.77
N TYR A 72 -4.78 -7.34 22.02
CA TYR A 72 -5.90 -8.09 22.56
C TYR A 72 -5.46 -9.46 23.06
N GLN A 73 -5.48 -9.64 24.39
CA GLN A 73 -5.15 -10.89 25.08
C GLN A 73 -3.76 -11.48 24.73
N GLY A 74 -2.84 -10.69 24.17
CA GLY A 74 -1.54 -11.19 23.72
C GLY A 74 -1.59 -12.05 22.46
N MET A 75 -2.67 -11.95 21.67
CA MET A 75 -2.92 -12.83 20.53
C MET A 75 -3.29 -12.05 19.26
N SER A 76 -2.47 -12.21 18.23
CA SER A 76 -2.77 -11.83 16.85
C SER A 76 -3.50 -12.95 16.08
N PRO A 77 -4.11 -12.69 14.90
CA PRO A 77 -4.75 -13.71 14.08
C PRO A 77 -3.86 -14.93 13.78
N GLY A 78 -2.61 -14.73 13.37
CA GLY A 78 -1.66 -15.80 13.12
C GLY A 78 -1.26 -16.58 14.39
N LYS A 79 -1.19 -15.92 15.54
CA LYS A 79 -0.94 -16.58 16.83
C LYS A 79 -2.12 -17.43 17.29
N ARG A 80 -3.35 -16.95 17.07
CA ARG A 80 -4.58 -17.73 17.32
C ARG A 80 -4.58 -18.99 16.45
N LEU A 81 -4.27 -18.87 15.16
CA LEU A 81 -4.18 -20.01 14.25
C LEU A 81 -3.14 -21.05 14.68
N LEU A 82 -2.04 -20.63 15.30
CA LEU A 82 -0.97 -21.54 15.73
C LEU A 82 -1.06 -21.97 17.20
N GLY A 83 -2.09 -21.53 17.92
CA GLY A 83 -2.31 -21.89 19.32
C GLY A 83 -1.21 -21.38 20.24
N ILE A 84 -0.74 -20.15 20.02
CA ILE A 84 0.28 -19.52 20.85
C ILE A 84 -0.22 -18.18 21.39
N ARG A 85 0.24 -17.82 22.58
CA ARG A 85 -0.14 -16.59 23.27
C ARG A 85 1.10 -15.92 23.85
N VAL A 86 1.01 -14.61 23.99
CA VAL A 86 2.02 -13.80 24.66
C VAL A 86 1.56 -13.49 26.07
N LEU A 87 2.42 -13.78 27.04
CA LEU A 87 2.21 -13.44 28.43
C LEU A 87 3.32 -12.53 28.94
N ASN A 88 3.00 -11.74 29.96
CA ASN A 88 3.97 -10.96 30.72
C ASN A 88 4.77 -11.86 31.70
N LYS A 89 5.68 -11.27 32.47
CA LYS A 89 6.46 -11.99 33.50
C LYS A 89 5.62 -12.65 34.60
N ASN A 90 4.40 -12.16 34.84
CA ASN A 90 3.46 -12.68 35.84
C ASN A 90 2.50 -13.73 35.24
N LEU A 91 2.73 -14.18 33.99
CA LEU A 91 1.85 -15.11 33.25
C LEU A 91 0.45 -14.54 32.94
N GLU A 92 0.30 -13.22 32.94
CA GLU A 92 -0.94 -12.54 32.56
C GLU A 92 -0.87 -12.05 31.10
N PRO A 93 -2.02 -11.78 30.46
CA PRO A 93 -2.03 -11.16 29.15
C PRO A 93 -1.23 -9.85 29.11
N VAL A 94 -0.53 -9.62 28.01
CA VAL A 94 0.26 -8.40 27.83
C VAL A 94 -0.62 -7.16 27.67
N THR A 95 -0.14 -6.03 28.16
CA THR A 95 -0.80 -4.74 27.96
C THR A 95 -0.55 -4.20 26.53
N PRO A 96 -1.38 -3.26 26.04
CA PRO A 96 -1.14 -2.60 24.76
C PRO A 96 0.23 -1.92 24.69
N TRP A 97 0.66 -1.28 25.79
CA TRP A 97 1.98 -0.66 25.89
C TRP A 97 3.11 -1.68 25.76
N GLN A 98 3.02 -2.80 26.47
CA GLN A 98 4.00 -3.88 26.36
C GLN A 98 4.05 -4.43 24.93
N THR A 99 2.91 -4.52 24.25
CA THR A 99 2.84 -4.96 22.86
C THR A 99 3.58 -4.01 21.93
N LEU A 100 3.34 -2.70 22.06
CA LEU A 100 4.04 -1.67 21.29
C LEU A 100 5.55 -1.73 21.50
N VAL A 101 6.02 -1.66 22.75
CA VAL A 101 7.46 -1.71 23.10
C VAL A 101 8.12 -2.97 22.53
N ARG A 102 7.43 -4.11 22.62
CA ARG A 102 7.92 -5.37 22.08
C ARG A 102 8.05 -5.37 20.56
N ASN A 103 7.20 -4.61 19.87
CA ASN A 103 7.13 -4.56 18.42
C ASN A 103 7.99 -3.46 17.79
N LEU A 104 8.54 -2.52 18.57
CA LEU A 104 9.52 -1.52 18.11
C LEU A 104 10.78 -2.12 17.46
N THR A 105 11.09 -3.38 17.75
CA THR A 105 12.23 -4.11 17.15
C THR A 105 11.90 -4.78 15.82
N LEU A 106 10.63 -4.78 15.38
CA LEU A 106 10.20 -5.38 14.11
C LEU A 106 10.82 -4.74 12.86
N PRO A 107 11.03 -3.42 12.75
CA PRO A 107 11.81 -2.83 11.65
C PRO A 107 13.21 -3.44 11.53
N PHE A 108 13.80 -3.83 12.67
CA PHE A 108 15.11 -4.47 12.78
C PHE A 108 14.99 -6.00 12.86
N TRP A 109 14.08 -6.58 12.07
CA TRP A 109 13.79 -8.01 12.08
C TRP A 109 15.01 -8.95 11.94
N PRO A 110 16.10 -8.61 11.21
CA PRO A 110 17.27 -9.49 11.14
C PRO A 110 17.97 -9.63 12.50
N LEU A 111 18.05 -8.53 13.26
CA LEU A 111 18.60 -8.53 14.62
C LEU A 111 17.68 -9.30 15.57
N ASP A 112 16.38 -9.11 15.43
CA ASP A 112 15.36 -9.78 16.25
C ASP A 112 15.39 -11.31 16.03
N PHE A 113 15.64 -11.73 14.78
CA PHE A 113 15.83 -13.13 14.39
C PHE A 113 17.14 -13.72 14.94
N LEU A 114 18.25 -12.99 14.81
CA LEU A 114 19.54 -13.41 15.34
C LEU A 114 19.48 -13.63 16.86
N ALA A 115 18.87 -12.70 17.60
CA ALA A 115 18.67 -12.82 19.04
C ALA A 115 17.83 -14.05 19.41
N MET A 116 16.80 -14.38 18.63
CA MET A 116 15.96 -15.56 18.87
C MET A 116 16.72 -16.88 18.66
N ILE A 117 17.65 -16.92 17.71
CA ILE A 117 18.51 -18.09 17.45
C ILE A 117 19.53 -18.28 18.56
N LEU A 118 20.20 -17.20 18.96
CA LEU A 118 21.24 -17.22 20.00
C LEU A 118 20.66 -17.43 21.40
N SER A 119 19.41 -17.02 21.64
CA SER A 119 18.74 -17.18 22.93
C SER A 119 18.37 -18.63 23.23
N SER A 120 18.89 -19.15 24.34
CA SER A 120 18.48 -20.43 24.95
C SER A 120 17.01 -20.41 25.41
N LYS A 121 16.51 -19.23 25.80
CA LYS A 121 15.11 -18.99 26.21
C LYS A 121 14.17 -18.77 25.01
N LYS A 122 14.67 -18.85 23.77
CA LYS A 122 13.93 -18.68 22.52
C LYS A 122 13.18 -17.34 22.45
N ARG A 123 13.64 -16.31 23.15
CA ARG A 123 13.09 -14.94 23.19
C ARG A 123 13.73 -14.07 22.10
N ARG A 124 12.97 -13.17 21.49
CA ARG A 124 13.50 -12.13 20.57
C ARG A 124 13.88 -10.86 21.34
N LEU A 125 14.57 -9.90 20.72
CA LEU A 125 14.97 -8.64 21.38
C LEU A 125 13.77 -7.92 21.96
N GLY A 126 12.70 -7.81 21.18
CA GLY A 126 11.44 -7.23 21.66
C GLY A 126 10.90 -7.88 22.93
N ASP A 127 10.98 -9.22 23.05
CA ASP A 127 10.48 -9.93 24.24
C ASP A 127 11.32 -9.61 25.48
N TYR A 128 12.63 -9.39 25.31
CA TYR A 128 13.52 -8.95 26.39
C TYR A 128 13.19 -7.52 26.83
N LEU A 129 13.00 -6.60 25.89
CA LEU A 129 12.66 -5.20 26.18
C LEU A 129 11.32 -5.08 26.93
N ALA A 130 10.30 -5.83 26.49
CA ALA A 130 8.97 -5.78 27.08
C ALA A 130 8.79 -6.74 28.28
N ASN A 131 9.81 -7.52 28.65
CA ASN A 131 9.73 -8.57 29.68
C ASN A 131 8.54 -9.54 29.46
N THR A 132 8.40 -10.04 28.24
CA THR A 132 7.30 -10.94 27.83
C THR A 132 7.81 -12.31 27.40
N GLN A 133 6.94 -13.32 27.34
CA GLN A 133 7.29 -14.61 26.75
C GLN A 133 6.14 -15.12 25.87
N VAL A 134 6.50 -15.91 24.87
CA VAL A 134 5.53 -16.58 24.00
C VAL A 134 5.38 -18.02 24.44
N VAL A 135 4.16 -18.39 24.79
CA VAL A 135 3.81 -19.72 25.25
C VAL A 135 2.86 -20.40 24.29
N ARG A 136 2.81 -21.72 24.34
CA ARG A 136 1.74 -22.50 23.73
C ARG A 136 0.55 -22.46 24.66
N ASP A 137 -0.59 -22.11 24.11
CA ASP A 137 -1.85 -22.03 24.84
C ASP A 137 -2.76 -23.15 24.33
N THR A 138 -3.01 -24.13 25.21
CA THR A 138 -3.89 -25.26 24.92
C THR A 138 -5.36 -24.93 25.09
N GLN A 139 -5.69 -23.76 25.66
CA GLN A 139 -7.06 -23.28 25.84
C GLN A 139 -7.63 -22.61 24.57
N ILE A 140 -6.82 -22.45 23.52
CA ILE A 140 -7.29 -21.96 22.22
C ILE A 140 -8.03 -23.10 21.52
N ASN A 141 -9.36 -23.03 21.54
CA ASN A 141 -10.24 -24.04 20.97
C ASN A 141 -10.11 -24.11 19.43
N SER A 142 -10.37 -25.29 18.87
CA SER A 142 -10.40 -25.54 17.42
C SER A 142 -11.40 -24.64 16.70
N GLU A 143 -12.55 -24.35 17.32
CA GLU A 143 -13.57 -23.44 16.80
C GLU A 143 -13.03 -22.02 16.59
N GLN A 144 -12.31 -21.47 17.57
CA GLN A 144 -11.71 -20.14 17.43
C GLN A 144 -10.70 -20.09 16.27
N ARG A 145 -9.96 -21.18 16.05
CA ARG A 145 -9.01 -21.30 14.93
C ARG A 145 -9.75 -21.35 13.60
N LEU A 146 -10.84 -22.12 13.52
CA LEU A 146 -11.69 -22.22 12.34
C LEU A 146 -12.37 -20.89 12.01
N ILE A 147 -12.88 -20.16 13.01
CA ILE A 147 -13.48 -18.83 12.81
C ILE A 147 -12.44 -17.86 12.27
N VAL A 148 -11.24 -17.80 12.86
CA VAL A 148 -10.18 -16.91 12.35
C VAL A 148 -9.76 -17.31 10.94
N ALA A 149 -9.58 -18.60 10.66
CA ALA A 149 -9.26 -19.09 9.32
C ALA A 149 -10.37 -18.74 8.31
N GLY A 150 -11.64 -18.95 8.68
CA GLY A 150 -12.81 -18.64 7.87
C GLY A 150 -12.93 -17.15 7.57
N LEU A 151 -12.70 -16.28 8.56
CA LEU A 151 -12.65 -14.84 8.36
C LEU A 151 -11.51 -14.44 7.41
N MET A 152 -10.35 -15.08 7.55
CA MET A 152 -9.22 -14.82 6.65
C MET A 152 -9.49 -15.24 5.21
N VAL A 153 -10.10 -16.42 5.04
CA VAL A 153 -10.51 -16.92 3.72
C VAL A 153 -11.62 -16.05 3.13
N ALA A 154 -12.65 -15.72 3.90
CA ALA A 154 -13.73 -14.85 3.45
C ALA A 154 -13.18 -13.50 2.98
N PHE A 155 -12.32 -12.87 3.77
CA PHE A 155 -11.69 -11.61 3.39
C PHE A 155 -10.81 -11.74 2.15
N TYR A 156 -10.06 -12.83 2.02
CA TYR A 156 -9.32 -13.15 0.79
C TYR A 156 -10.25 -13.31 -0.42
N MET A 157 -11.41 -13.96 -0.27
CA MET A 157 -12.40 -14.09 -1.35
C MET A 157 -13.05 -12.75 -1.74
N PHE A 158 -13.13 -11.80 -0.79
CA PHE A 158 -13.58 -10.43 -1.01
C PHE A 158 -12.46 -9.48 -1.44
N THR A 159 -11.20 -9.96 -1.49
CA THR A 159 -10.21 -9.22 -2.26
C THR A 159 -10.74 -9.20 -3.70
N PRO A 160 -10.75 -8.05 -4.39
CA PRO A 160 -10.93 -8.07 -5.83
C PRO A 160 -9.97 -9.12 -6.36
N ASN A 161 -10.35 -9.90 -7.37
CA ASN A 161 -9.37 -10.63 -8.16
C ASN A 161 -8.40 -9.58 -8.70
N LEU A 162 -7.40 -9.18 -7.90
CA LEU A 162 -6.44 -8.15 -8.18
C LEU A 162 -5.83 -8.63 -9.47
N PRO A 163 -6.22 -8.06 -10.64
CA PRO A 163 -5.95 -8.64 -11.94
C PRO A 163 -4.46 -8.88 -11.94
N ALA A 164 -4.10 -10.17 -11.92
CA ALA A 164 -2.88 -10.68 -11.32
C ALA A 164 -1.89 -9.55 -11.14
N LEU A 165 -1.80 -8.97 -9.93
CA LEU A 165 -0.78 -7.98 -9.60
C LEU A 165 0.54 -8.68 -9.89
N SER A 166 0.99 -8.60 -11.14
CA SER A 166 2.38 -8.70 -11.48
C SER A 166 2.93 -7.53 -10.70
N VAL A 167 3.41 -7.80 -9.49
CA VAL A 167 4.27 -6.90 -8.74
C VAL A 167 5.59 -6.86 -9.52
N SER A 168 5.51 -6.47 -10.79
CA SER A 168 6.63 -6.02 -11.58
C SER A 168 6.86 -4.58 -11.15
N PRO A 169 8.14 -4.17 -10.98
CA PRO A 169 8.48 -2.77 -10.79
C PRO A 169 7.78 -1.86 -11.80
N ASP A 170 7.59 -2.33 -13.04
CA ASP A 170 6.96 -1.61 -14.13
C ASP A 170 5.47 -1.32 -13.87
N ALA A 171 4.70 -2.28 -13.35
CA ALA A 171 3.29 -2.06 -13.04
C ALA A 171 3.11 -1.02 -11.92
N MET A 172 4.03 -1.01 -10.94
CA MET A 172 4.02 -0.05 -9.84
C MET A 172 4.42 1.37 -10.31
N LEU A 173 5.27 1.45 -11.34
CA LEU A 173 5.67 2.72 -11.98
C LEU A 173 4.60 3.29 -12.93
N GLN A 174 3.72 2.44 -13.48
CA GLN A 174 2.64 2.87 -14.39
C GLN A 174 1.39 3.39 -13.67
N TRP A 175 1.21 3.09 -12.38
CA TRP A 175 0.02 3.53 -11.64
C TRP A 175 -0.16 5.04 -11.49
N PRO A 176 0.89 5.84 -11.25
CA PRO A 176 0.79 7.30 -11.32
C PRO A 176 0.25 7.79 -12.67
N GLN A 177 0.69 7.16 -13.78
CA GLN A 177 0.25 7.50 -15.12
C GLN A 177 -1.23 7.16 -15.35
N MET A 178 -1.71 6.01 -14.86
CA MET A 178 -3.13 5.65 -14.96
C MET A 178 -4.05 6.65 -14.24
N MET A 179 -3.62 7.18 -13.10
CA MET A 179 -4.39 8.16 -12.35
C MET A 179 -4.44 9.52 -13.06
N ILE A 180 -3.32 9.94 -13.65
CA ILE A 180 -3.26 11.15 -14.48
C ILE A 180 -4.19 11.01 -15.69
N LYS A 181 -4.17 9.85 -16.38
CA LYS A 181 -5.04 9.57 -17.54
C LYS A 181 -6.55 9.64 -17.23
N ARG A 182 -6.94 9.58 -15.96
CA ARG A 182 -8.35 9.69 -15.51
C ARG A 182 -8.76 11.12 -15.11
N SER A 183 -7.83 12.08 -15.10
CA SER A 183 -8.13 13.47 -14.72
C SER A 183 -8.76 14.27 -15.86
N GLY A 184 -9.62 15.23 -15.53
CA GLY A 184 -10.19 16.15 -16.54
C GLY A 184 -9.13 17.05 -17.20
N ALA A 185 -8.02 17.32 -16.48
CA ALA A 185 -6.87 18.04 -17.00
C ALA A 185 -6.18 17.27 -18.14
N TYR A 186 -6.00 15.96 -17.97
CA TYR A 186 -5.42 15.10 -19.00
C TYR A 186 -6.35 14.97 -20.21
N GLU A 187 -7.65 14.76 -19.99
CA GLU A 187 -8.63 14.68 -21.08
C GLU A 187 -8.60 15.95 -21.95
N TYR A 188 -8.52 17.12 -21.32
CA TYR A 188 -8.37 18.40 -22.04
C TYR A 188 -7.03 18.50 -22.77
N ALA A 189 -5.92 18.14 -22.12
CA ALA A 189 -4.60 18.13 -22.76
C ALA A 189 -4.55 17.20 -23.97
N GLU A 190 -5.10 15.99 -23.85
CA GLU A 190 -5.20 15.01 -24.93
C GLU A 190 -6.00 15.57 -26.11
N GLN A 191 -7.13 16.24 -25.83
CA GLN A 191 -7.93 16.89 -26.85
C GLN A 191 -7.14 17.99 -27.59
N GLN A 192 -6.39 18.83 -26.86
CA GLN A 192 -5.56 19.87 -27.47
C GLN A 192 -4.46 19.29 -28.36
N VAL A 193 -3.83 18.20 -27.92
CA VAL A 193 -2.80 17.49 -28.70
C VAL A 193 -3.39 16.88 -29.97
N ARG A 194 -4.55 16.22 -29.89
CA ARG A 194 -5.20 15.58 -31.06
C ARG A 194 -5.74 16.58 -32.08
N VAL A 195 -6.16 17.77 -31.64
CA VAL A 195 -6.67 18.83 -32.55
C VAL A 195 -5.54 19.62 -33.20
N HIS A 196 -4.32 19.56 -32.66
CA HIS A 196 -3.19 20.33 -33.17
C HIS A 196 -2.62 19.73 -34.48
N SER A 197 -3.03 20.31 -35.61
CA SER A 197 -2.72 19.82 -36.97
C SER A 197 -1.23 19.67 -37.30
N GLY A 198 -0.35 20.38 -36.59
CA GLY A 198 1.10 20.26 -36.76
C GLY A 198 1.68 18.91 -36.32
N ILE A 199 1.07 18.22 -35.35
CA ILE A 199 1.64 17.01 -34.75
C ILE A 199 1.51 15.82 -35.72
N GLU A 200 0.32 15.62 -36.30
CA GLU A 200 0.08 14.53 -37.26
C GLU A 200 0.97 14.62 -38.50
N GLN A 201 1.44 15.82 -38.87
CA GLN A 201 2.35 16.01 -40.00
C GLN A 201 3.72 15.36 -39.76
N PHE A 202 4.19 15.31 -38.51
CA PHE A 202 5.49 14.73 -38.15
C PHE A 202 5.40 13.23 -37.86
N ILE A 203 4.41 12.81 -37.07
CA ILE A 203 4.34 11.43 -36.55
C ILE A 203 3.31 10.53 -37.24
N GLY A 204 2.44 11.09 -38.11
CA GLY A 204 1.31 10.37 -38.69
C GLY A 204 0.12 10.28 -37.75
N VAL A 205 -0.81 9.35 -38.01
CA VAL A 205 -2.01 9.17 -37.19
C VAL A 205 -1.61 8.76 -35.77
N ILE A 206 -2.14 9.47 -34.77
CA ILE A 206 -1.84 9.23 -33.35
C ILE A 206 -2.48 7.91 -32.91
N GLN A 207 -1.65 6.96 -32.46
CA GLN A 207 -2.08 5.65 -31.97
C GLN A 207 -2.29 5.62 -30.45
N ASP A 208 -1.33 6.15 -29.69
CA ASP A 208 -1.39 6.21 -28.22
C ASP A 208 -0.67 7.45 -27.69
N ILE A 209 -1.02 7.86 -26.47
CA ILE A 209 -0.41 8.98 -25.76
C ILE A 209 0.00 8.48 -24.38
N GLU A 210 1.31 8.36 -24.16
CA GLU A 210 1.88 7.96 -22.88
C GLU A 210 2.19 9.18 -22.01
N VAL A 211 1.98 9.06 -20.70
CA VAL A 211 2.24 10.14 -19.73
C VAL A 211 3.67 10.01 -19.23
N GLY A 212 4.51 10.99 -19.54
CA GLY A 212 5.89 11.11 -19.05
C GLY A 212 5.95 11.32 -17.54
N GLY A 213 7.07 10.88 -16.94
CA GLY A 213 7.26 10.85 -15.49
C GLY A 213 7.28 12.23 -14.80
N ASN A 214 7.49 13.32 -15.56
CA ASN A 214 7.47 14.68 -15.01
C ASN A 214 6.08 15.33 -15.04
N SER A 215 5.05 14.60 -15.43
CA SER A 215 3.68 15.09 -15.45
C SER A 215 3.14 15.32 -14.04
N GLN A 216 2.65 16.52 -13.75
CA GLN A 216 2.17 16.93 -12.44
C GLN A 216 0.89 17.75 -12.55
N ILE A 217 -0.02 17.55 -11.60
CA ILE A 217 -1.25 18.32 -11.46
C ILE A 217 -1.27 18.88 -10.04
N ASN A 218 -1.23 20.21 -9.92
CA ASN A 218 -1.32 20.91 -8.66
C ASN A 218 -2.67 21.64 -8.60
N MET A 219 -3.40 21.45 -7.50
CA MET A 219 -4.69 22.10 -7.27
C MET A 219 -4.68 22.85 -5.94
N VAL A 220 -5.07 24.12 -5.99
CA VAL A 220 -5.27 24.97 -4.81
C VAL A 220 -6.62 25.67 -4.94
N ASN A 221 -7.61 25.20 -4.18
CA ASN A 221 -9.00 25.67 -4.23
C ASN A 221 -9.63 25.50 -5.63
N GLN A 222 -10.07 26.58 -6.26
CA GLN A 222 -10.65 26.59 -7.61
C GLN A 222 -9.63 26.86 -8.71
N HIS A 223 -8.37 27.11 -8.34
CA HIS A 223 -7.26 27.30 -9.25
C HIS A 223 -6.42 26.03 -9.31
N GLY A 224 -5.99 25.66 -10.50
CA GLY A 224 -5.18 24.48 -10.74
C GLY A 224 -4.12 24.80 -11.79
N HIS A 225 -2.94 24.23 -11.62
CA HIS A 225 -1.87 24.30 -12.60
C HIS A 225 -1.47 22.88 -12.93
N ALA A 226 -1.51 22.50 -14.20
CA ALA A 226 -1.11 21.18 -14.66
C ALA A 226 -0.01 21.33 -15.70
N GLN A 227 1.03 20.52 -15.56
CA GLN A 227 2.11 20.40 -16.52
C GLN A 227 2.23 18.94 -16.92
N PHE A 228 2.05 18.66 -18.20
CA PHE A 228 2.14 17.33 -18.77
C PHE A 228 3.33 17.23 -19.72
N GLU A 229 4.06 16.14 -19.58
CA GLU A 229 5.00 15.64 -20.59
C GLU A 229 4.32 14.45 -21.24
N LEU A 230 3.89 14.58 -22.49
CA LEU A 230 3.13 13.56 -23.20
C LEU A 230 3.97 12.99 -24.34
N ASN A 231 4.26 11.70 -24.28
CA ASN A 231 4.92 11.01 -25.39
C ASN A 231 3.82 10.55 -26.36
N VAL A 232 3.67 11.28 -27.46
CA VAL A 232 2.66 11.00 -28.49
C VAL A 232 3.25 10.03 -29.50
N ILE A 233 2.64 8.85 -29.61
CA ILE A 233 3.10 7.77 -30.48
C ILE A 233 2.23 7.77 -31.74
N GLY A 234 2.84 8.08 -32.88
CA GLY A 234 2.20 8.00 -34.18
C GLY A 234 2.66 6.78 -34.99
N GLU A 235 2.06 6.57 -36.15
CA GLU A 235 2.43 5.47 -37.07
C GLU A 235 3.90 5.48 -37.51
N LYS A 236 4.52 6.66 -37.61
CA LYS A 236 5.87 6.82 -38.17
C LYS A 236 6.95 7.02 -37.12
N ASP A 237 6.65 7.81 -36.08
CA ASP A 237 7.60 8.15 -35.03
C ASP A 237 6.86 8.56 -33.74
N SER A 238 7.61 8.79 -32.67
CA SER A 238 7.12 9.32 -31.40
C SER A 238 7.64 10.74 -31.14
N LEU A 239 6.78 11.63 -30.66
CA LEU A 239 7.14 13.02 -30.36
C LEU A 239 6.78 13.38 -28.91
N PRO A 240 7.74 13.87 -28.10
CA PRO A 240 7.44 14.41 -26.78
C PRO A 240 6.76 15.78 -26.92
N VAL A 241 5.61 15.94 -26.27
CA VAL A 241 4.79 17.15 -26.27
C VAL A 241 4.60 17.62 -24.84
N PHE A 242 5.01 18.86 -24.56
CA PHE A 242 4.86 19.50 -23.27
C PHE A 242 3.62 20.39 -23.29
N VAL A 243 2.66 20.11 -22.41
CA VAL A 243 1.39 20.84 -22.30
C VAL A 243 1.30 21.46 -20.91
N THR A 244 1.10 22.77 -20.86
CA THR A 244 0.84 23.49 -19.61
C THR A 244 -0.58 24.03 -19.64
N LEU A 245 -1.33 23.74 -18.57
CA LEU A 245 -2.72 24.16 -18.40
C LEU A 245 -2.89 24.92 -17.08
N ASP A 246 -3.77 25.92 -17.11
CA ASP A 246 -4.29 26.57 -15.91
C ASP A 246 -5.79 26.36 -15.81
N ARG A 247 -6.29 26.21 -14.58
CA ARG A 247 -7.71 26.12 -14.27
C ARG A 247 -8.18 27.47 -13.75
N GLU A 248 -9.02 28.13 -14.51
CA GLU A 248 -9.69 29.38 -14.14
C GLU A 248 -11.20 29.19 -14.16
N ASN A 249 -11.90 29.66 -13.12
CA ASN A 249 -13.36 29.55 -12.99
C ASN A 249 -13.90 28.12 -13.17
N GLY A 250 -13.11 27.12 -12.76
CA GLY A 250 -13.49 25.70 -12.84
C GLY A 250 -13.23 25.02 -14.18
N GLN A 251 -12.77 25.73 -15.21
CA GLN A 251 -12.44 25.17 -16.53
C GLN A 251 -10.94 25.21 -16.81
N TRP A 252 -10.43 24.16 -17.47
CA TRP A 252 -9.05 24.08 -17.91
C TRP A 252 -8.84 24.90 -19.19
N GLN A 253 -7.76 25.66 -19.23
CA GLN A 253 -7.35 26.48 -20.36
C GLN A 253 -5.89 26.18 -20.72
N LEU A 254 -5.60 26.20 -22.02
CA LEU A 254 -4.26 25.98 -22.54
C LEU A 254 -3.39 27.23 -22.32
N VAL A 255 -2.30 27.08 -21.57
CA VAL A 255 -1.29 28.14 -21.39
C VAL A 255 -0.22 28.01 -22.46
N SER A 256 0.29 26.80 -22.67
CA SER A 256 1.27 26.52 -23.72
C SER A 256 1.23 25.06 -24.18
N LEU A 257 1.56 24.86 -25.46
CA LEU A 257 1.79 23.56 -26.06
C LEU A 257 3.09 23.65 -26.86
N ASN A 258 4.12 22.96 -26.41
CA ASN A 258 5.44 22.96 -27.03
C ASN A 258 5.83 21.53 -27.40
N TYR A 259 6.47 21.35 -28.55
CA TYR A 259 7.04 20.09 -28.98
C TYR A 259 8.40 20.36 -29.64
N GLU A 260 9.40 19.56 -29.28
CA GLU A 260 10.74 19.65 -29.89
C GLU A 260 10.92 18.46 -30.82
N HIS A 261 11.05 18.74 -32.12
CA HIS A 261 11.48 17.76 -33.09
C HIS A 261 13.01 17.65 -33.03
N ILE A 262 13.52 16.57 -32.44
CA ILE A 262 14.95 16.27 -32.50
C ILE A 262 15.18 15.60 -33.86
N ASP A 263 15.58 16.39 -34.86
CA ASP A 263 16.06 15.85 -36.14
C ASP A 263 17.20 14.85 -35.85
N LYS A 264 16.96 13.57 -36.12
CA LYS A 264 17.97 12.51 -36.11
C LYS A 264 18.59 12.32 -37.49
#